data_AF-A0AAX3T8T8-F1
#
_entry.id   AF-A0AAX3T8T8-F1
#
_cell.length_a   1.000
_cell.length_b   1.000
_cell.length_c   1.000
_cell.angle_alpha   90.00
_cell.angle_beta   90.00
_cell.angle_gamma   90.00
#
_symmetry.space_group_name_H-M   'P 1'
#
loop_
_entity.id
_entity.type
_entity.pdbx_description
1 polymer ?
#
loop_
_entity_poly.entity_id
_entity_poly.type
_entity_poly.pdbx_seq_one_letter_code
_entity_poly.pdbx_strand_id
1 'polypeptide(L)' 'MSDELFEHKTKTELTREEAAKRIHELADAIARHNEVSFVENNKTVRVDIPAKVQLKIEIERGEDESELEIEITW' A
#
# COMPACT_ATOMS: atom_id res chain seq x y z
N MET A 1 15.30 2.79 -24.14
CA MET A 1 14.25 3.61 -23.51
C MET A 1 14.33 3.27 -22.04
N SER A 2 14.75 4.21 -21.21
CA SER A 2 14.88 3.95 -19.77
C SER A 2 13.47 3.70 -19.24
N ASP A 3 13.19 2.50 -18.75
CA ASP A 3 11.94 2.19 -18.04
C ASP A 3 11.94 3.03 -16.76
N GLU A 4 11.33 4.22 -16.82
CA GLU A 4 11.03 5.01 -15.63
C GLU A 4 10.04 4.21 -14.78
N LEU A 5 10.53 3.61 -13.70
CA LEU A 5 9.70 3.00 -12.68
C LEU A 5 8.89 4.10 -12.01
N PHE A 6 7.58 3.98 -12.07
CA PHE A 6 6.68 4.81 -11.32
C PHE A 6 6.82 4.50 -9.81
N GLU A 7 7.13 5.50 -8.97
CA GLU A 7 7.22 5.34 -7.52
C GLU A 7 6.40 6.42 -6.80
N HIS A 8 5.43 6.01 -5.99
CA HIS A 8 4.67 6.91 -5.11
C HIS A 8 4.92 6.54 -3.64
N LYS A 9 5.50 7.47 -2.87
CA LYS A 9 5.76 7.31 -1.44
C LYS A 9 5.06 8.42 -0.65
N THR A 10 4.21 8.03 0.31
CA THR A 10 3.56 8.95 1.25
C THR A 10 3.77 8.45 2.68
N LYS A 11 4.24 9.30 3.58
CA LYS A 11 4.31 9.05 5.03
C LYS A 11 3.45 10.09 5.75
N THR A 12 2.55 9.65 6.63
CA THR A 12 1.62 10.54 7.35
C THR A 12 1.41 10.00 8.75
N GLU A 13 1.37 10.88 9.74
CA GLU A 13 0.99 10.51 11.11
C GLU A 13 -0.54 10.42 11.20
N LEU A 14 -1.04 9.29 11.69
CA LEU A 14 -2.47 8.98 11.79
C LEU A 14 -2.74 8.35 13.15
N THR A 15 -3.98 8.46 13.62
CA THR A 15 -4.45 7.60 14.72
C THR A 15 -4.48 6.13 14.27
N ARG A 16 -4.44 5.19 15.21
CA ARG A 16 -4.52 3.75 14.90
C ARG A 16 -5.84 3.40 14.19
N GLU A 17 -6.94 4.05 14.53
CA GLU A 17 -8.24 3.85 13.90
C GLU A 17 -8.27 4.34 12.45
N GLU A 18 -7.66 5.49 12.16
CA GLU A 18 -7.53 6.01 10.79
C GLU A 18 -6.62 5.13 9.94
N ALA A 19 -5.50 4.66 10.49
CA ALA A 19 -4.61 3.72 9.82
C ALA A 19 -5.34 2.41 9.48
N ALA A 20 -6.07 1.82 10.45
CA ALA A 20 -6.86 0.61 10.23
C ALA A 20 -7.93 0.80 9.15
N LYS A 21 -8.62 1.95 9.15
CA LYS A 21 -9.60 2.28 8.11
C LYS A 21 -8.95 2.36 6.73
N ARG A 22 -7.79 3.01 6.60
CA ARG A 22 -7.08 3.15 5.33
C ARG A 22 -6.58 1.80 4.79
N ILE A 23 -6.08 0.92 5.67
CA ILE A 23 -5.70 -0.46 5.30
C ILE A 23 -6.94 -1.24 4.83
N HIS A 24 -8.07 -1.11 5.51
CA HIS A 24 -9.31 -1.77 5.12
C HIS A 24 -9.80 -1.30 3.74
N GLU A 25 -9.81 0.01 3.48
CA GLU A 25 -10.17 0.56 2.17
C GLU A 25 -9.27 0.05 1.05
N LEU A 26 -7.95 -0.07 1.30
CA LEU A 26 -7.02 -0.66 0.35
C LEU A 26 -7.33 -2.14 0.11
N ALA A 27 -7.57 -2.92 1.17
CA ALA A 27 -7.91 -4.33 1.04
C ALA A 27 -9.20 -4.55 0.24
N ASP A 28 -10.24 -3.73 0.49
CA ASP A 28 -11.51 -3.77 -0.24
C ASP A 28 -11.32 -3.41 -1.73
N ALA A 29 -10.48 -2.42 -2.04
CA ALA A 29 -10.17 -2.04 -3.42
C ALA A 29 -9.47 -3.17 -4.19
N ILE A 30 -8.46 -3.80 -3.58
CA ILE A 30 -7.73 -4.94 -4.16
C ILE A 30 -8.70 -6.10 -4.43
N ALA A 31 -9.53 -6.46 -3.45
CA ALA A 31 -10.43 -7.61 -3.55
C ALA A 31 -11.57 -7.43 -4.56
N ARG A 32 -12.08 -6.20 -4.73
CA ARG A 32 -13.25 -5.93 -5.61
C ARG A 32 -12.84 -5.54 -7.02
N HIS A 33 -11.73 -4.83 -7.17
CA HIS A 33 -11.35 -4.20 -8.43
C HIS A 33 -10.08 -4.77 -9.04
N ASN A 34 -9.31 -5.56 -8.29
CA ASN A 34 -7.99 -6.07 -8.70
C ASN A 34 -7.04 -4.94 -9.14
N GLU A 35 -7.16 -3.76 -8.55
CA GLU A 35 -6.31 -2.60 -8.83
C GLU A 35 -6.02 -1.81 -7.54
N VAL A 36 -4.91 -1.08 -7.54
CA VAL A 36 -4.64 0.02 -6.60
C VAL A 36 -4.58 1.33 -7.37
N SER A 37 -5.21 2.37 -6.84
CA SER A 37 -5.25 3.70 -7.44
C SER A 37 -4.66 4.75 -6.51
N PHE A 38 -3.84 5.66 -7.04
CA PHE A 38 -3.31 6.82 -6.32
C PHE A 38 -3.36 8.06 -7.20
N VAL A 39 -3.40 9.23 -6.56
CA VAL A 39 -3.40 10.53 -7.25
C VAL A 39 -1.99 11.10 -7.18
N GLU A 40 -1.39 11.33 -8.34
CA GLU A 40 -0.10 11.99 -8.47
C GLU A 40 -0.19 13.11 -9.51
N ASN A 41 0.30 14.32 -9.19
CA ASN A 41 0.28 15.46 -10.10
C ASN A 41 -1.13 15.77 -10.70
N ASN A 42 -2.17 15.63 -9.87
CA ASN A 42 -3.60 15.72 -10.27
C ASN A 42 -4.04 14.71 -11.36
N LYS A 43 -3.28 13.63 -11.54
CA LYS A 43 -3.62 12.50 -12.41
C LYS A 43 -3.86 11.27 -11.55
N THR A 44 -4.91 10.54 -11.86
CA THR A 44 -5.13 9.21 -11.27
C THR A 44 -4.26 8.21 -12.02
N VAL A 45 -3.41 7.52 -11.30
CA VAL A 45 -2.66 6.37 -11.80
C VAL A 45 -3.26 5.12 -11.17
N ARG A 46 -3.38 4.08 -11.98
CA ARG A 46 -3.91 2.78 -11.57
C ARG A 46 -2.88 1.72 -11.87
N VAL A 47 -2.75 0.76 -10.96
CA VAL A 47 -1.87 -0.39 -11.13
C VAL A 47 -2.70 -1.65 -10.94
N ASP A 48 -2.74 -2.49 -11.99
CA ASP A 48 -3.44 -3.77 -11.99
C ASP A 48 -2.71 -4.77 -11.09
N ILE A 49 -3.47 -5.55 -10.33
CA ILE A 49 -2.99 -6.58 -9.43
C ILE A 49 -3.44 -7.94 -9.97
N PRO A 50 -2.51 -8.88 -10.23
CA PRO A 50 -2.86 -10.19 -10.74
C PRO A 50 -3.58 -11.04 -9.69
N ALA A 51 -4.25 -12.11 -10.15
CA ALA A 51 -5.01 -13.02 -9.29
C ALA A 51 -4.17 -13.76 -8.23
N LYS A 52 -2.84 -13.73 -8.33
CA LYS A 52 -1.91 -14.31 -7.35
C LYS A 52 -0.81 -13.31 -7.06
N VAL A 53 -0.59 -13.05 -5.78
CA VAL A 53 0.43 -12.14 -5.27
C VAL A 53 1.24 -12.82 -4.18
N GLN A 54 2.42 -12.30 -3.88
CA GLN A 54 3.15 -12.63 -2.66
C GLN A 54 2.75 -11.62 -1.58
N LEU A 55 2.44 -12.10 -0.38
CA LEU A 55 2.13 -11.27 0.78
C LEU A 55 3.22 -11.51 1.83
N LYS A 56 3.85 -10.43 2.27
CA LYS A 56 4.82 -10.40 3.37
C LYS A 56 4.22 -9.57 4.50
N ILE A 57 4.30 -10.09 5.73
CA ILE A 57 3.91 -9.38 6.93
C ILE A 57 5.07 -9.50 7.91
N GLU A 58 5.59 -8.36 8.34
CA GLU A 58 6.67 -8.28 9.33
C GLU A 58 6.23 -7.44 10.52
N ILE A 59 6.62 -7.90 11.70
CA ILE A 59 6.34 -7.21 12.96
C ILE A 59 7.64 -7.14 13.73
N GLU A 60 8.09 -5.92 13.96
CA GLU A 60 9.27 -5.63 14.77
C GLU A 60 8.86 -4.90 16.04
N ARG A 61 9.43 -5.32 17.17
CA ARG A 61 9.18 -4.71 18.47
C ARG A 61 10.49 -4.29 19.09
N GLY A 62 10.72 -2.98 19.17
CA GLY A 62 11.84 -2.35 19.86
C GLY A 62 11.43 -1.73 21.20
N GLU A 63 12.40 -1.13 21.88
CA GLU A 63 12.20 -0.40 23.15
C GLU A 63 11.53 0.98 22.92
N ASP A 64 11.92 1.67 21.85
CA ASP A 64 11.44 3.02 21.52
C ASP A 64 10.38 3.04 20.41
N GLU A 65 10.39 2.04 19.52
CA GLU A 65 9.51 1.97 18.36
C GLU A 65 9.04 0.53 18.12
N SER A 66 7.83 0.38 17.59
CA SER A 66 7.32 -0.89 17.08
C SER A 66 6.77 -0.65 15.68
N GLU A 67 7.06 -1.58 14.79
CA GLU A 67 6.73 -1.46 13.37
C GLU A 67 5.93 -2.68 12.91
N LEU A 68 4.93 -2.41 12.07
CA LEU A 68 4.17 -3.41 11.33
C LEU A 68 4.27 -3.04 9.85
N GLU A 69 4.91 -3.90 9.07
CA GLU A 69 4.99 -3.75 7.62
C GLU A 69 4.10 -4.79 6.93
N ILE A 70 3.36 -4.34 5.91
CA ILE A 70 2.54 -5.18 5.04
C ILE A 70 2.95 -4.87 3.60
N GLU A 71 3.48 -5.87 2.91
CA GLU A 71 3.98 -5.73 1.54
C GLU A 71 3.29 -6.75 0.63
N ILE A 72 2.82 -6.29 -0.53
CA ILE A 72 2.23 -7.11 -1.59
C ILE A 72 3.06 -6.91 -2.86
N THR A 73 3.57 -8.00 -3.44
CA THR A 73 4.40 -7.95 -4.66
C THR A 73 3.89 -8.90 -5.74
N TRP A 74 4.10 -8.49 -6.99
CA TRP A 74 3.78 -9.26 -8.20
C TRP A 74 4.65 -8.86 -9.39
#